data_AF-A0A5K0VXE7-F1
#
_entry.id   AF-A0A5K0VXE7-F1
#
_cell.length_a   1.000
_cell.length_b   1.000
_cell.length_c   1.000
_cell.angle_alpha   90.00
_cell.angle_beta   90.00
_cell.angle_gamma   90.00
#
_symmetry.space_group_name_H-M   'P 1'
#
loop_
_entity.id
_entity.type
_entity.pdbx_description
1 polymer ?
#
loop_
_entity_poly.entity_id
_entity_poly.type
_entity_poly.pdbx_seq_one_letter_code
_entity_poly.pdbx_strand_id
1 'polypeptide(L)'
;EEEKAVKWEKKMAFALVSHEFGLIFEALGEGLKNSYKELSARCFVSATWLASILGELPDTGVRGAARICLLELFISNFKSAQEVEERALAMLAMNSFIHDP
;
A
#
# COMPACT_ATOMS: atom_id res chain seq x y z
N GLU A 1 -24.87 2.13 -6.90
CA GLU A 1 -23.88 1.05 -7.18
C GLU A 1 -22.55 1.33 -6.51
N GLU A 2 -22.10 2.58 -6.52
CA GLU A 2 -20.89 3.09 -5.88
C GLU A 2 -20.71 2.69 -4.40
N GLU A 3 -21.75 2.80 -3.56
CA GLU A 3 -21.68 2.35 -2.16
C GLU A 3 -21.40 0.85 -2.00
N LYS A 4 -21.90 0.01 -2.92
CA LYS A 4 -21.63 -1.43 -2.89
C LYS A 4 -20.18 -1.72 -3.28
N ALA A 5 -19.62 -0.95 -4.21
CA ALA A 5 -18.22 -1.04 -4.63
C ALA A 5 -17.29 -0.64 -3.48
N VAL A 6 -17.53 0.53 -2.85
CA VAL A 6 -16.76 1.00 -1.68
C VAL A 6 -16.81 -0.02 -0.53
N LYS A 7 -17.99 -0.60 -0.28
CA LYS A 7 -18.14 -1.65 0.75
C LYS A 7 -17.36 -2.92 0.41
N TRP A 8 -17.27 -3.27 -0.87
CA TRP A 8 -16.50 -4.43 -1.31
C TRP A 8 -14.99 -4.18 -1.18
N GLU A 9 -14.51 -2.99 -1.57
CA GLU A 9 -13.09 -2.61 -1.45
C GLU A 9 -12.62 -2.67 0.00
N LYS A 10 -13.39 -2.09 0.93
CA LYS A 10 -13.09 -2.15 2.36
C LYS A 10 -13.04 -3.57 2.89
N LYS A 11 -13.99 -4.43 2.48
CA LYS A 11 -14.02 -5.84 2.89
C LYS A 11 -12.81 -6.61 2.34
N MET A 12 -12.46 -6.38 1.08
CA MET A 12 -11.31 -7.02 0.44
C MET A 12 -10.01 -6.59 1.12
N ALA A 13 -9.82 -5.29 1.30
CA ALA A 13 -8.66 -4.75 2.01
C ALA A 13 -8.58 -5.31 3.44
N PHE A 14 -9.69 -5.29 4.18
CA PHE A 14 -9.74 -5.88 5.53
C PHE A 14 -9.31 -7.35 5.52
N ALA A 15 -9.81 -8.17 4.60
CA ALA A 15 -9.44 -9.58 4.50
C ALA A 15 -7.93 -9.77 4.20
N LEU A 16 -7.37 -8.97 3.29
CA LEU A 16 -5.96 -9.03 2.92
C LEU A 16 -5.04 -8.59 4.06
N VAL A 17 -5.34 -7.45 4.69
CA VAL A 17 -4.45 -6.86 5.71
C VAL A 17 -4.59 -7.52 7.07
N SER A 18 -5.72 -8.18 7.34
CA SER A 18 -5.91 -8.94 8.60
C SER A 18 -5.26 -10.32 8.55
N HIS A 19 -4.97 -10.85 7.35
CA HIS A 19 -4.29 -12.13 7.21
C HIS A 19 -2.89 -12.05 7.84
N GLU A 20 -2.66 -12.90 8.84
CA GLU A 20 -1.37 -12.98 9.56
C GLU A 20 -0.83 -11.61 9.99
N PHE A 21 -1.71 -10.74 10.50
CA PHE A 21 -1.35 -9.40 11.00
C PHE A 21 -0.63 -8.51 9.98
N GLY A 22 -1.00 -8.62 8.70
CA GLY A 22 -0.49 -7.75 7.65
C GLY A 22 0.75 -8.29 6.96
N LEU A 23 0.99 -9.62 7.00
CA LEU A 23 2.10 -10.27 6.28
C LEU A 23 2.14 -9.91 4.78
N ILE A 24 0.98 -9.59 4.19
CA ILE A 24 0.87 -9.11 2.82
C ILE A 24 1.79 -7.90 2.52
N PHE A 25 2.06 -7.04 3.49
CA PHE A 25 2.93 -5.87 3.30
C PHE A 25 4.40 -6.26 3.13
N GLU A 26 4.85 -7.30 3.81
CA GLU A 26 6.20 -7.86 3.62
C GLU A 26 6.31 -8.50 2.23
N ALA A 27 5.32 -9.32 1.86
CA ALA A 27 5.28 -9.95 0.53
C ALA A 27 5.27 -8.92 -0.61
N LEU A 28 4.50 -7.83 -0.45
CA LEU A 28 4.50 -6.72 -1.40
C LEU A 28 5.85 -6.00 -1.40
N GLY A 29 6.46 -5.78 -0.25
CA GLY A 29 7.80 -5.19 -0.15
C GLY A 29 8.87 -5.98 -0.91
N GLU A 30 8.87 -7.30 -0.80
CA GLU A 30 9.74 -8.18 -1.59
C GLU A 30 9.41 -8.13 -3.09
N GLY A 31 8.13 -8.03 -3.43
CA GLY A 31 7.68 -7.82 -4.80
C GLY A 31 8.19 -6.51 -5.42
N LEU A 32 8.19 -5.41 -4.66
CA LEU A 32 8.72 -4.11 -5.11
C LEU A 32 10.23 -4.17 -5.38
N LYS A 33 10.98 -4.92 -4.58
CA LYS A 33 12.44 -5.11 -4.74
C LYS A 33 12.81 -6.02 -5.91
N ASN A 34 11.83 -6.70 -6.53
CA ASN A 34 12.09 -7.67 -7.58
C ASN A 34 12.64 -7.00 -8.86
N SER A 35 13.58 -7.65 -9.54
CA SER A 35 14.15 -7.16 -10.80
C SER A 35 13.18 -7.22 -11.99
N TYR A 36 12.12 -8.01 -11.89
CA TYR A 36 11.08 -8.11 -12.92
C TYR A 36 10.14 -6.91 -12.82
N LYS A 37 10.33 -5.93 -13.71
CA LYS A 37 9.64 -4.63 -13.71
C LYS A 37 8.12 -4.73 -13.63
N GLU A 38 7.51 -5.68 -14.35
CA GLU A 38 6.05 -5.82 -14.37
C GLU A 38 5.52 -6.29 -13.01
N LEU A 39 6.20 -7.22 -12.34
CA LEU A 39 5.82 -7.64 -10.99
C LEU A 39 6.02 -6.50 -10.00
N SER A 40 7.18 -5.82 -10.05
CA SER A 40 7.45 -4.68 -9.17
C SER A 40 6.39 -3.58 -9.33
N ALA A 41 5.98 -3.27 -10.56
CA ALA A 41 4.93 -2.30 -10.85
C ALA A 41 3.56 -2.72 -10.27
N ARG A 42 3.17 -4.00 -10.45
CA ARG A 42 1.90 -4.50 -9.88
C ARG A 42 1.93 -4.46 -8.36
N CYS A 43 3.04 -4.89 -7.74
CA CYS A 43 3.19 -4.83 -6.30
C CYS A 43 3.18 -3.38 -5.79
N PHE A 44 3.80 -2.45 -6.51
CA PHE A 44 3.78 -1.02 -6.16
C PHE A 44 2.36 -0.44 -6.15
N VAL A 45 1.57 -0.73 -7.19
CA VAL A 45 0.16 -0.28 -7.26
C VAL A 45 -0.67 -0.92 -6.14
N SER A 46 -0.53 -2.23 -5.92
CA SER A 46 -1.25 -2.93 -4.85
C SER A 46 -0.88 -2.44 -3.46
N ALA A 47 0.41 -2.20 -3.21
CA ALA A 47 0.91 -1.65 -1.95
C ALA A 47 0.40 -0.22 -1.72
N THR A 48 0.37 0.60 -2.77
CA THR A 48 -0.16 1.97 -2.71
C THR A 48 -1.64 1.99 -2.36
N TRP A 49 -2.44 1.17 -3.06
CA TRP A 49 -3.87 1.06 -2.80
C TRP A 49 -4.15 0.59 -1.36
N LEU A 50 -3.48 -0.48 -0.92
CA LEU A 50 -3.64 -0.97 0.45
C LEU A 50 -3.20 0.08 1.48
N ALA A 51 -2.06 0.76 1.28
CA ALA A 51 -1.65 1.83 2.19
C ALA A 51 -2.70 2.95 2.29
N SER A 52 -3.29 3.35 1.15
CA SER A 52 -4.31 4.41 1.13
C SER A 52 -5.60 4.03 1.87
N ILE A 53 -6.03 2.78 1.81
CA ILE A 53 -7.30 2.36 2.42
C ILE A 53 -7.16 2.08 3.93
N LEU A 54 -5.94 1.95 4.47
CA LEU A 54 -5.71 1.80 5.92
C LEU A 54 -6.19 3.01 6.73
N GLY A 55 -6.36 4.17 6.11
CA GLY A 55 -7.06 5.34 6.69
C GLY A 55 -8.45 4.99 7.20
N GLU A 56 -9.12 4.10 6.49
CA GLU A 56 -10.53 3.75 6.69
C GLU A 56 -10.71 2.43 7.45
N LEU A 57 -9.60 1.80 7.86
CA LEU A 57 -9.55 0.53 8.60
C LEU A 57 -8.69 0.66 9.88
N PRO A 58 -8.96 1.65 10.76
CA PRO A 58 -8.10 1.93 11.92
C PRO A 58 -8.04 0.75 12.90
N ASP A 59 -9.11 -0.04 12.99
CA ASP A 59 -9.28 -1.14 13.97
C ASP A 59 -8.35 -2.34 13.74
N THR A 60 -7.62 -2.36 12.62
CA THR A 60 -6.73 -3.49 12.25
C THR A 60 -5.38 -3.43 12.95
N GLY A 61 -4.91 -2.24 13.36
CA GLY A 61 -3.57 -2.04 13.96
C GLY A 61 -2.39 -2.29 13.01
N VAL A 62 -2.64 -2.68 11.76
CA VAL A 62 -1.58 -3.09 10.79
C VAL A 62 -0.91 -1.93 10.05
N ARG A 63 -1.30 -0.67 10.32
CA ARG A 63 -0.64 0.52 9.76
C ARG A 63 0.84 0.59 10.14
N GLY A 64 1.18 0.17 11.36
CA GLY A 64 2.58 0.07 11.81
C GLY A 64 3.39 -0.92 10.96
N ALA A 65 2.84 -2.11 10.72
CA ALA A 65 3.47 -3.14 9.88
C ALA A 65 3.65 -2.63 8.44
N ALA A 66 2.59 -2.06 7.85
CA ALA A 66 2.65 -1.47 6.51
C ALA A 66 3.75 -0.41 6.39
N ARG A 67 3.84 0.49 7.38
CA ARG A 67 4.86 1.54 7.40
C ARG A 67 6.28 0.97 7.48
N ILE A 68 6.51 -0.03 8.35
CA ILE A 68 7.82 -0.69 8.49
C ILE A 68 8.24 -1.37 7.18
N CYS A 69 7.31 -2.08 6.52
CA CYS A 69 7.63 -2.83 5.31
C CYS A 69 7.81 -1.94 4.07
N LEU A 70 7.06 -0.84 3.95
CA LEU A 70 6.88 -0.15 2.67
C LEU A 70 7.38 1.29 2.63
N LEU A 71 7.52 1.99 3.76
CA LEU A 71 7.82 3.44 3.74
C LEU A 71 9.13 3.76 3.02
N GLU A 72 10.21 3.04 3.34
CA GLU A 72 11.51 3.26 2.69
C GLU A 72 11.47 2.94 1.18
N LEU A 73 10.70 1.92 0.80
CA LEU A 73 10.51 1.54 -0.61
C LEU A 73 9.76 2.62 -1.39
N PHE A 74 8.72 3.20 -0.80
CA PHE A 74 8.01 4.33 -1.42
C PHE A 74 8.88 5.58 -1.53
N ILE A 75 9.68 5.90 -0.51
CA ILE A 75 10.64 7.01 -0.57
C ILE A 75 11.67 6.76 -1.69
N SER A 76 12.20 5.54 -1.78
CA SER A 76 13.15 5.17 -2.82
C SER A 76 12.52 5.30 -4.20
N ASN A 77 11.31 4.75 -4.40
CA ASN A 77 10.61 4.82 -5.67
C ASN A 77 10.29 6.27 -6.05
N PHE A 78 9.79 7.08 -5.12
CA PHE A 78 9.54 8.50 -5.35
C PHE A 78 10.76 9.25 -5.89
N LYS A 79 11.95 8.97 -5.33
CA LYS A 79 13.21 9.59 -5.75
C LYS A 79 13.66 9.13 -7.14
N SER A 80 13.43 7.86 -7.50
CA SER A 80 13.89 7.27 -8.77
C SER A 80 12.86 7.34 -9.91
N ALA A 81 11.58 7.52 -9.59
CA ALA A 81 10.48 7.51 -10.56
C ALA A 81 10.69 8.58 -11.64
N GLN A 82 10.47 8.19 -12.89
CA GLN A 82 10.57 9.06 -14.06
C GLN A 82 9.20 9.61 -14.45
N GLU A 83 8.17 8.78 -14.29
CA GLU A 83 6.77 9.10 -14.58
C GLU A 83 6.17 9.92 -13.42
N VAL A 84 5.31 10.87 -13.76
CA VAL A 84 4.66 11.74 -12.76
C VAL A 84 3.64 10.95 -11.94
N GLU A 85 2.97 10.00 -12.58
CA GLU A 85 1.98 9.09 -12.02
C GLU A 85 2.60 8.22 -10.92
N GLU A 86 3.78 7.65 -11.16
CA GLU A 86 4.52 6.86 -10.17
C GLU A 86 4.90 7.71 -8.95
N ARG A 87 5.36 8.95 -9.18
CA ARG A 87 5.64 9.90 -8.08
C ARG A 87 4.39 10.25 -7.29
N ALA A 88 3.27 10.50 -7.97
CA ALA A 88 2.00 10.83 -7.33
C ALA A 88 1.49 9.66 -6.47
N LEU A 89 1.57 8.43 -6.98
CA LEU A 89 1.20 7.22 -6.23
C LEU A 89 2.10 7.02 -5.01
N ALA A 90 3.42 7.20 -5.16
CA ALA A 90 4.34 7.10 -4.03
C ALA A 90 4.04 8.18 -2.97
N MET A 91 3.72 9.42 -3.38
CA MET A 91 3.29 10.48 -2.48
C MET A 91 2.00 10.14 -1.74
N LEU A 92 0.99 9.61 -2.45
CA LEU A 92 -0.27 9.19 -1.85
C LEU A 92 -0.02 8.14 -0.76
N ALA A 93 0.77 7.10 -1.06
CA ALA A 93 1.09 6.04 -0.12
C ALA A 93 1.86 6.57 1.11
N MET A 94 2.83 7.47 0.91
CA MET A 94 3.56 8.10 2.02
C MET A 94 2.63 8.94 2.89
N ASN A 95 1.71 9.70 2.28
CA ASN A 95 0.75 10.52 3.02
C ASN A 95 -0.15 9.68 3.94
N SER A 96 -0.50 8.46 3.52
CA SER A 96 -1.28 7.52 4.33
C SER A 96 -0.59 7.05 5.61
N PHE A 97 0.72 7.26 5.75
CA PHE A 97 1.48 6.94 6.96
C PHE A 97 1.74 8.15 7.87
N ILE A 98 1.47 9.38 7.42
CA ILE A 98 1.77 10.61 8.16
C ILE A 98 0.63 10.98 9.11
N HIS A 99 -0.62 10.77 8.68
CA HIS A 99 -1.78 11.06 9.50
C HIS A 99 -2.04 9.89 10.47
N ASP A 100 -2.10 10.18 11.77
CA ASP A 100 -2.71 9.27 12.76
C ASP A 100 -4.25 9.31 12.58
N PRO A 101 -4.98 8.21 12.86
CA PRO A 101 -6.45 8.24 12.85
C PRO A 101 -7.04 9.29 13.81
#